data_AF-W1X636-F1
#
_entry.id   AF-W1X636-F1
#
_cell.length_a   1.000
_cell.length_b   1.000
_cell.length_c   1.000
_cell.angle_alpha   90.00
_cell.angle_beta   90.00
_cell.angle_gamma   90.00
#
_symmetry.space_group_name_H-M   'P 1'
#
loop_
_entity.id
_entity.type
_entity.pdbx_description
1 polymer ?
#
loop_
_entity_poly.entity_id
_entity_poly.type
_entity_poly.pdbx_seq_one_letter_code
_entity_poly.pdbx_strand_id
1 'polypeptide(L)'
;MIPVERRQIILEMVAEKGIVSIAELTDRMNVSHMTIRRDLQKLEQQGAVVLVSGGVQSPGRVAHEPSHQVKTALAMTQKAAIGKLAASLVQPGSCIYLDAGTTTLAIAQHLIHMESLTVVTNDFVIADYLLDNSNCTIIHTGGAVCRENRSCVGEAAATMLRSLMIDQ
;
A
#
# COMPACT_ATOMS: atom_id res chain seq x y z
N MET A 1 14.87 -25.90 -16.59
CA MET A 1 14.84 -24.58 -17.23
C MET A 1 16.05 -23.76 -16.82
N ILE A 2 16.80 -23.24 -17.80
CA ILE A 2 17.99 -22.43 -17.55
C ILE A 2 17.61 -20.97 -17.23
N PRO A 3 18.46 -20.19 -16.53
CA PRO A 3 18.08 -18.84 -16.10
C PRO A 3 17.71 -17.87 -17.23
N VAL A 4 18.35 -17.99 -18.40
CA VAL A 4 18.08 -17.10 -19.56
C VAL A 4 16.66 -17.32 -20.09
N GLU A 5 16.31 -18.58 -20.34
CA GLU A 5 14.98 -19.01 -20.78
C GLU A 5 13.90 -18.59 -19.77
N ARG A 6 14.19 -18.75 -18.47
CA ARG A 6 13.27 -18.33 -17.40
C ARG A 6 13.00 -16.82 -17.41
N ARG A 7 14.06 -16.02 -17.56
CA ARG A 7 13.93 -14.55 -17.64
C ARG A 7 13.16 -14.12 -18.88
N GLN A 8 13.33 -14.81 -20.00
CA GLN A 8 12.57 -14.55 -21.22
C GLN A 8 11.07 -14.77 -21.00
N ILE A 9 10.68 -15.87 -20.36
CA ILE A 9 9.28 -16.15 -20.03
C ILE A 9 8.71 -15.11 -19.07
N ILE A 10 9.49 -14.66 -18.07
CA ILE A 10 9.07 -13.56 -17.19
C ILE A 10 8.75 -12.31 -18.01
N LEU A 11 9.63 -11.92 -18.93
CA LEU A 11 9.42 -10.74 -19.79
C LEU A 11 8.21 -10.89 -20.69
N GLU A 12 7.98 -12.07 -21.26
CA GLU A 12 6.81 -12.36 -22.10
C GLU A 12 5.51 -12.27 -21.31
N MET A 13 5.45 -12.89 -20.12
CA MET A 13 4.29 -12.81 -19.25
C MET A 13 4.02 -11.38 -18.80
N VAL A 14 5.08 -10.62 -18.51
CA VAL A 14 4.99 -9.21 -18.17
C VAL A 14 4.55 -8.37 -19.38
N ALA A 15 4.97 -8.68 -20.60
CA ALA A 15 4.53 -7.96 -21.79
C ALA A 15 3.03 -8.23 -22.09
N GLU A 16 2.57 -9.47 -21.89
CA GLU A 16 1.20 -9.88 -22.17
C GLU A 16 0.20 -9.37 -21.10
N LYS A 17 0.52 -9.57 -19.81
CA LYS A 17 -0.39 -9.24 -18.69
C LYS A 17 -0.10 -7.87 -18.08
N GLY A 18 1.08 -7.34 -18.37
CA GLY A 18 1.61 -6.08 -17.86
C GLY A 18 2.03 -6.09 -16.39
N ILE A 19 1.36 -6.83 -15.49
CA ILE A 19 1.79 -7.09 -14.11
C ILE A 19 1.63 -8.59 -13.82
N VAL A 20 2.63 -9.21 -13.19
CA VAL A 20 2.61 -10.63 -12.83
C VAL A 20 3.08 -10.81 -11.39
N SER A 21 2.40 -11.67 -10.63
CA SER A 21 2.78 -11.94 -9.23
C SER A 21 3.94 -12.95 -9.13
N ILE A 22 4.72 -12.86 -8.06
CA ILE A 22 5.81 -13.83 -7.82
C ILE A 22 5.25 -15.25 -7.64
N ALA A 23 4.07 -15.40 -7.02
CA ALA A 23 3.41 -16.68 -6.85
C ALA A 23 3.07 -17.31 -8.21
N GLU A 24 2.48 -16.53 -9.12
CA GLU A 24 2.15 -17.00 -10.47
C GLU A 24 3.39 -17.44 -11.27
N LEU A 25 4.50 -16.69 -11.16
CA LEU A 25 5.76 -17.07 -11.79
C LEU A 25 6.33 -18.37 -11.19
N THR A 26 6.22 -18.54 -9.88
CA THR A 26 6.65 -19.72 -9.13
C THR A 26 5.85 -20.95 -9.58
N ASP A 27 4.53 -20.83 -9.65
CA ASP A 27 3.61 -21.90 -10.06
C ASP A 27 3.80 -22.26 -11.54
N ARG A 28 3.90 -21.25 -12.41
CA ARG A 28 4.03 -21.44 -13.86
C ARG A 28 5.32 -22.16 -14.24
N MET A 29 6.41 -21.87 -13.53
CA MET A 29 7.74 -22.38 -13.87
C MET A 29 8.21 -23.50 -12.92
N ASN A 30 7.40 -23.84 -11.90
CA ASN A 30 7.69 -24.83 -10.86
C ASN A 30 9.08 -24.65 -10.24
N VAL A 31 9.39 -23.43 -9.80
CA VAL A 31 10.67 -23.06 -9.16
C VAL A 31 10.41 -22.35 -7.85
N SER A 32 11.40 -22.32 -6.95
CA SER A 32 11.23 -21.64 -5.66
C SER A 32 11.05 -20.11 -5.80
N HIS A 33 10.36 -19.50 -4.83
CA HIS A 33 10.28 -18.03 -4.70
C HIS A 33 11.66 -17.34 -4.73
N MET A 34 12.67 -17.94 -4.09
CA MET A 34 14.03 -17.40 -4.08
C MET A 34 14.71 -17.45 -5.45
N THR A 35 14.36 -18.44 -6.29
CA THR A 35 14.81 -18.52 -7.67
C THR A 35 14.22 -17.38 -8.50
N ILE A 36 12.91 -17.17 -8.42
CA ILE A 36 12.22 -16.06 -9.10
C ILE A 36 12.79 -14.71 -8.63
N ARG A 37 12.93 -14.49 -7.31
CA ARG A 37 13.50 -13.25 -6.77
C ARG A 37 14.87 -12.90 -7.37
N ARG A 38 15.77 -13.89 -7.50
CA ARG A 38 17.10 -13.65 -8.11
C ARG A 38 17.02 -13.28 -9.59
N ASP A 39 16.10 -13.88 -10.34
CA ASP A 39 15.93 -13.53 -11.75
C ASP A 39 15.30 -12.15 -11.93
N LEU A 40 14.31 -11.80 -11.11
CA LEU A 40 13.70 -10.48 -11.10
C LEU A 40 14.71 -9.38 -10.73
N GLN A 41 15.57 -9.62 -9.73
CA GLN A 41 16.65 -8.69 -9.37
C GLN A 41 17.59 -8.43 -10.56
N LYS A 42 17.93 -9.46 -11.33
CA LYS A 42 18.78 -9.28 -12.53
C LYS A 42 18.08 -8.49 -13.62
N LEU A 43 16.80 -8.76 -13.87
CA LEU A 43 16.01 -8.02 -14.86
C LEU A 43 15.79 -6.57 -14.45
N GLU A 44 15.57 -6.30 -13.17
CA GLU A 44 15.44 -4.95 -12.63
C GLU A 44 16.74 -4.17 -12.72
N GLN A 45 17.89 -4.78 -12.39
CA GLN A 45 19.22 -4.17 -12.58
C GLN A 45 19.50 -3.80 -14.04
N GLN A 46 18.89 -4.53 -14.98
CA GLN A 46 18.98 -4.26 -16.42
C GLN A 46 17.95 -3.24 -16.91
N GLY A 47 17.08 -2.74 -16.03
CA GLY A 47 15.97 -1.85 -16.38
C GLY A 47 14.88 -2.51 -17.22
N ALA A 48 14.87 -3.84 -17.31
CA ALA A 48 13.95 -4.60 -18.15
C ALA A 48 12.58 -4.85 -17.50
N VAL A 49 12.49 -4.69 -16.18
CA VAL A 49 11.26 -4.75 -15.38
C VAL A 49 11.35 -3.81 -14.18
N VAL A 50 10.21 -3.54 -13.54
CA VAL A 50 10.13 -2.84 -12.25
C VAL A 50 9.50 -3.75 -11.21
N LEU A 51 10.13 -3.91 -10.04
CA LEU A 51 9.51 -4.63 -8.92
C LEU A 51 8.38 -3.80 -8.31
N VAL A 52 7.28 -4.47 -8.00
CA VAL A 52 6.14 -3.90 -7.26
C VAL A 52 5.81 -4.80 -6.08
N SER A 53 4.95 -4.35 -5.17
CA SER A 53 4.58 -5.16 -4.00
C SER A 53 4.00 -6.52 -4.43
N GLY A 54 4.75 -7.59 -4.15
CA GLY A 54 4.34 -8.97 -4.46
C GLY A 54 4.49 -9.40 -5.93
N GLY A 55 5.04 -8.57 -6.82
CA GLY A 55 5.06 -8.85 -8.25
C GLY A 55 6.10 -8.08 -9.06
N VAL A 56 5.94 -8.13 -10.38
CA VAL A 56 6.82 -7.49 -11.36
C VAL A 56 5.99 -6.92 -12.53
N GLN A 57 6.43 -5.81 -13.11
CA GLN A 57 5.77 -5.16 -14.23
C GLN A 57 6.74 -4.60 -15.29
N SER A 58 6.20 -4.23 -16.45
CA SER A 58 6.98 -3.64 -17.55
C SER A 58 7.52 -2.25 -17.16
N PRO A 59 8.76 -1.90 -17.56
CA PRO A 59 9.27 -0.54 -17.46
C PRO A 59 8.34 0.42 -18.21
N GLY A 60 7.97 1.54 -17.60
CA GLY A 60 7.07 2.52 -18.20
C GLY A 60 5.57 2.27 -18.01
N ARG A 61 5.16 1.10 -17.50
CA ARG A 61 3.80 0.93 -16.99
C ARG A 61 3.76 1.54 -15.59
N VAL A 62 3.11 2.69 -15.43
CA VAL A 62 2.68 3.13 -14.10
C VAL A 62 1.76 2.03 -13.59
N ALA A 63 2.10 1.40 -12.47
CA ALA A 63 1.26 0.36 -11.87
C ALA A 63 -0.15 0.92 -11.80
N HIS A 64 -1.09 0.31 -12.53
CA HIS A 64 -2.49 0.69 -12.43
C HIS A 64 -3.00 0.12 -11.11
N GLU A 65 -2.63 0.81 -10.04
CA GLU A 65 -3.14 0.53 -8.72
C GLU A 65 -4.68 0.61 -8.82
N PRO A 66 -5.42 -0.43 -8.40
CA PRO A 66 -6.87 -0.38 -8.45
C PRO A 66 -7.35 0.87 -7.74
N SER A 67 -8.32 1.58 -8.33
CA SER A 67 -8.82 2.81 -7.73
C SER A 67 -9.25 2.57 -6.29
N HIS A 68 -9.16 3.59 -5.44
CA HIS A 68 -9.57 3.49 -4.04
C HIS A 68 -10.97 2.85 -3.90
N GLN A 69 -11.91 3.19 -4.79
CA GLN A 69 -13.26 2.60 -4.82
C GLN A 69 -13.26 1.09 -5.06
N VAL A 70 -12.47 0.61 -6.02
CA VAL A 70 -12.34 -0.83 -6.32
C VAL A 70 -11.70 -1.56 -5.14
N LYS A 71 -10.67 -0.96 -4.52
CA LYS A 71 -10.05 -1.53 -3.32
C LYS A 71 -11.02 -1.59 -2.16
N THR A 72 -11.89 -0.59 -1.97
CA THR A 72 -12.84 -0.58 -0.84
C THR A 72 -13.76 -1.78 -0.92
N ALA A 73 -14.28 -2.12 -2.10
CA ALA A 73 -15.17 -3.28 -2.28
C ALA A 73 -14.47 -4.65 -2.11
N LEU A 74 -13.15 -4.72 -2.32
CA LEU A 74 -12.38 -5.95 -2.18
C LEU A 74 -12.07 -6.26 -0.71
N ALA A 75 -12.34 -7.50 -0.31
CA ALA A 75 -12.02 -8.04 1.02
C ALA A 75 -12.54 -7.18 2.20
N MET A 76 -13.73 -6.58 2.03
CA MET A 76 -14.34 -5.70 3.03
C MET A 76 -14.43 -6.34 4.42
N THR A 77 -14.89 -7.59 4.49
CA THR A 77 -15.07 -8.29 5.77
C THR A 77 -13.74 -8.50 6.49
N GLN A 78 -12.69 -8.86 5.75
CA GLN A 78 -11.35 -9.02 6.32
C GLN A 78 -10.79 -7.68 6.81
N LYS A 79 -10.97 -6.60 6.04
CA LYS A 79 -10.54 -5.25 6.44
C LYS A 79 -11.28 -4.74 7.66
N ALA A 80 -12.59 -4.96 7.75
CA ALA A 80 -13.37 -4.63 8.93
C ALA A 80 -12.89 -5.41 10.17
N ALA A 81 -12.57 -6.71 10.01
CA ALA A 81 -12.02 -7.51 11.10
C ALA A 81 -10.65 -6.98 11.57
N ILE A 82 -9.76 -6.65 10.63
CA ILE A 82 -8.46 -6.01 10.92
C ILE A 82 -8.67 -4.66 11.61
N GLY A 83 -9.57 -3.84 11.07
CA GLY A 83 -9.91 -2.52 11.58
C GLY A 83 -10.36 -2.57 13.04
N LYS A 84 -11.30 -3.45 13.35
CA LYS A 84 -11.80 -3.67 14.70
C LYS A 84 -10.71 -4.13 15.66
N LEU A 85 -9.89 -5.10 15.25
CA LEU A 85 -8.81 -5.61 16.11
C LEU A 85 -7.76 -4.51 16.35
N ALA A 86 -7.29 -3.84 15.31
CA ALA A 86 -6.30 -2.77 15.45
C ALA A 86 -6.82 -1.61 16.30
N ALA A 87 -8.08 -1.17 16.11
CA ALA A 87 -8.68 -0.12 16.92
C ALA A 87 -8.76 -0.49 18.41
N SER A 88 -8.93 -1.78 18.73
CA SER A 88 -8.93 -2.25 20.13
C SER A 88 -7.57 -2.18 20.84
N LEU A 89 -6.48 -1.99 20.08
CA LEU A 89 -5.13 -1.86 20.62
C LEU A 89 -4.74 -0.39 20.88
N VAL A 90 -5.51 0.56 20.34
CA VAL A 90 -5.27 2.00 20.51
C VAL A 90 -5.78 2.43 21.88
N GLN A 91 -4.98 3.25 22.58
CA GLN A 91 -5.33 3.79 23.89
C GLN A 91 -5.84 5.23 23.76
N PRO A 92 -6.75 5.67 24.66
CA PRO A 92 -7.09 7.08 24.76
C PRO A 92 -5.85 7.94 25.00
N GLY A 93 -5.75 9.10 24.36
CA GLY A 93 -4.58 9.98 24.46
C GLY A 93 -3.46 9.69 23.47
N SER A 94 -3.54 8.59 22.69
CA SER A 94 -2.49 8.24 21.73
C SER A 94 -2.43 9.19 20.52
N CYS A 95 -1.23 9.35 19.97
CA CYS A 95 -0.99 9.88 18.63
C CYS A 95 -0.65 8.70 17.69
N ILE A 96 -1.47 8.47 16.66
CA ILE A 96 -1.31 7.35 15.74
C ILE A 96 -1.15 7.83 14.29
N TYR A 97 -0.45 7.05 13.47
CA TYR A 97 -0.40 7.27 12.03
C TYR A 97 -1.26 6.28 11.25
N LEU A 98 -2.16 6.79 10.41
CA LEU A 98 -2.92 6.01 9.43
C LEU A 98 -2.46 6.36 8.03
N ASP A 99 -1.72 5.43 7.41
CA ASP A 99 -1.26 5.58 6.02
C ASP A 99 -2.41 5.49 5.03
N ALA A 100 -2.13 5.83 3.77
CA ALA A 100 -3.10 5.77 2.70
C ALA A 100 -3.49 4.35 2.33
N GLY A 101 -4.79 4.06 2.41
CA GLY A 101 -5.29 2.72 2.12
C GLY A 101 -6.67 2.39 2.68
N THR A 102 -7.32 1.44 2.01
CA THR A 102 -8.67 0.98 2.41
C THR A 102 -8.70 0.15 3.69
N THR A 103 -7.56 -0.44 4.08
CA THR A 103 -7.46 -1.17 5.35
C THR A 103 -7.31 -0.21 6.53
N THR A 104 -6.49 0.83 6.39
CA THR A 104 -6.31 1.89 7.39
C THR A 104 -7.57 2.74 7.53
N LEU A 105 -8.33 2.95 6.44
CA LEU A 105 -9.68 3.52 6.52
C LEU A 105 -10.62 2.67 7.40
N ALA A 106 -10.57 1.34 7.31
CA ALA A 106 -11.37 0.48 8.18
C ALA A 106 -10.96 0.60 9.67
N ILE A 107 -9.67 0.87 9.95
CA ILE A 107 -9.22 1.20 11.32
C ILE A 107 -9.86 2.52 11.77
N ALA A 108 -9.78 3.58 10.94
CA ALA A 108 -10.37 4.89 11.24
C ALA A 108 -11.88 4.80 11.55
N GLN A 109 -12.61 3.98 10.79
CA GLN A 109 -14.04 3.72 10.99
C GLN A 109 -14.36 3.14 12.38
N HIS A 110 -13.43 2.40 12.99
CA HIS A 110 -13.58 1.83 14.32
C HIS A 110 -13.01 2.71 15.45
N LEU A 111 -12.36 3.83 15.11
CA LEU A 111 -11.79 4.77 16.08
C LEU A 111 -12.65 6.02 16.33
N ILE A 112 -13.77 6.18 15.62
CA ILE A 112 -14.60 7.40 15.64
C ILE A 112 -15.14 7.80 17.02
N HIS A 113 -15.21 6.87 17.96
CA HIS A 113 -15.69 7.11 19.33
C HIS A 113 -14.55 7.22 20.35
N MET A 114 -13.28 7.15 19.91
CA MET A 114 -12.12 7.22 20.79
C MET A 114 -11.91 8.65 21.28
N GLU A 115 -11.93 8.85 22.59
CA GLU A 115 -11.67 10.14 23.19
C GLU A 115 -10.17 10.48 23.17
N SER A 116 -9.86 11.77 23.05
CA SER A 116 -8.49 12.29 23.13
C SER A 116 -7.51 11.63 22.15
N LEU A 117 -7.95 11.24 20.96
CA LEU A 117 -7.11 10.67 19.91
C LEU A 117 -6.53 11.76 19.00
N THR A 118 -5.26 11.62 18.62
CA THR A 118 -4.68 12.36 17.49
C THR A 118 -4.38 11.40 16.35
N VAL A 119 -4.95 11.66 15.18
CA VAL A 119 -4.71 10.88 13.96
C VAL A 119 -3.89 11.71 13.00
N VAL A 120 -2.69 11.22 12.70
CA VAL A 120 -1.85 11.70 11.60
C VAL A 120 -2.16 10.86 10.37
N THR A 121 -2.42 11.48 9.22
CA THR A 121 -2.66 10.73 7.97
C THR A 121 -2.16 11.51 6.75
N ASN A 122 -1.77 10.80 5.71
CA ASN A 122 -1.51 11.38 4.39
C ASN A 122 -2.68 11.20 3.42
N ASP A 123 -3.77 10.56 3.86
CA ASP A 123 -4.88 10.12 3.02
C ASP A 123 -6.08 11.06 3.13
N PHE A 124 -6.52 11.61 1.99
CA PHE A 124 -7.66 12.53 1.95
C PHE A 124 -8.98 11.84 2.29
N VAL A 125 -9.14 10.54 1.98
CA VAL A 125 -10.37 9.79 2.29
C VAL A 125 -10.48 9.53 3.78
N ILE A 126 -9.38 9.19 4.45
CA ILE A 126 -9.36 9.01 5.90
C ILE A 126 -9.63 10.36 6.59
N ALA A 127 -8.97 11.43 6.14
CA ALA A 127 -9.17 12.75 6.71
C ALA A 127 -10.63 13.22 6.57
N ASP A 128 -11.21 13.13 5.36
CA ASP A 128 -12.60 13.49 5.07
C ASP A 128 -13.59 12.67 5.92
N TYR A 129 -13.39 11.36 6.03
CA TYR A 129 -14.22 10.52 6.87
C TYR A 129 -14.17 10.92 8.35
N LEU A 130 -12.97 11.21 8.87
CA LEU A 130 -12.81 11.61 10.27
C LEU A 130 -13.37 13.01 10.55
N LEU A 131 -13.29 13.93 9.59
CA LEU A 131 -13.91 15.27 9.69
C LEU A 131 -15.42 15.18 9.94
N ASP A 132 -16.10 14.24 9.28
CA ASP A 132 -17.55 14.09 9.40
C ASP A 132 -17.99 13.23 10.60
N ASN A 133 -17.13 12.33 11.08
CA ASN A 133 -17.56 11.25 11.99
C ASN A 133 -16.84 11.22 13.35
N SER A 134 -15.80 12.03 13.57
CA SER A 134 -14.97 11.97 14.78
C SER A 134 -14.66 13.36 15.33
N ASN A 135 -14.40 13.43 16.64
CA ASN A 135 -13.89 14.63 17.32
C ASN A 135 -12.37 14.57 17.58
N CYS A 136 -11.67 13.59 17.01
CA CYS A 136 -10.23 13.45 17.16
C CYS A 136 -9.48 14.62 16.52
N THR A 137 -8.28 14.92 17.01
CA THR A 137 -7.37 15.86 16.32
C THR A 137 -6.88 15.19 15.04
N ILE A 138 -6.99 15.88 13.91
CA ILE A 138 -6.53 15.37 12.60
C ILE A 138 -5.33 16.19 12.14
N ILE A 139 -4.22 15.52 11.83
CA ILE A 139 -3.03 16.12 11.23
C ILE A 139 -2.81 15.49 9.85
N HIS A 140 -3.00 16.28 8.79
CA HIS A 140 -2.67 15.81 7.45
C HIS A 140 -1.20 16.10 7.12
N THR A 141 -0.43 15.13 6.63
CA THR A 141 1.02 15.30 6.39
C THR A 141 1.33 16.40 5.36
N GLY A 142 0.40 16.61 4.41
CA GLY A 142 0.61 17.48 3.26
C GLY A 142 1.70 16.95 2.33
N GLY A 143 2.09 17.74 1.32
CA GLY A 143 3.08 17.36 0.31
C GLY A 143 2.50 17.24 -1.11
N ALA A 144 3.20 16.53 -1.99
CA ALA A 144 2.76 16.37 -3.37
C ALA A 144 1.55 15.43 -3.44
N VAL A 145 0.49 15.84 -4.12
CA VAL A 145 -0.75 15.06 -4.23
C VAL A 145 -0.60 13.94 -5.27
N CYS A 146 -0.74 12.69 -4.84
CA CYS A 146 -0.94 11.54 -5.71
C CYS A 146 -2.45 11.34 -5.91
N ARG A 147 -2.94 11.63 -7.13
CA ARG A 147 -4.38 11.60 -7.44
C ARG A 147 -4.95 10.19 -7.42
N GLU A 148 -4.15 9.22 -7.83
CA GLU A 148 -4.52 7.81 -7.97
C GLU A 148 -4.81 7.18 -6.59
N ASN A 149 -3.97 7.48 -5.60
CA ASN A 149 -4.10 6.97 -4.24
C ASN A 149 -4.87 7.93 -3.30
N ARG A 150 -5.26 9.10 -3.78
CA ARG A 150 -5.91 10.17 -2.99
C ARG A 150 -5.12 10.49 -1.72
N SER A 151 -3.81 10.64 -1.85
CA SER A 151 -2.92 10.88 -0.72
C SER A 151 -1.82 11.89 -1.05
N CYS A 152 -1.13 12.36 -0.02
CA CYS A 152 0.11 13.12 -0.17
C CYS A 152 1.35 12.21 -0.08
N VAL A 153 2.34 12.49 -0.92
CA VAL A 153 3.60 11.75 -1.03
C VAL A 153 4.79 12.71 -1.21
N GLY A 154 6.00 12.14 -1.21
CA GLY A 154 7.24 12.86 -1.47
C GLY A 154 7.90 13.45 -0.22
N GLU A 155 8.99 14.19 -0.44
CA GLU A 155 9.92 14.57 0.62
C GLU A 155 9.30 15.49 1.69
N ALA A 156 8.37 16.35 1.30
CA ALA A 156 7.65 17.22 2.24
C ALA A 156 6.80 16.40 3.22
N ALA A 157 6.04 15.41 2.70
CA ALA A 157 5.23 14.50 3.52
C ALA A 157 6.12 13.69 4.48
N ALA A 158 7.23 13.15 3.96
CA ALA A 158 8.19 12.39 4.74
C ALA A 158 8.87 13.23 5.84
N THR A 159 9.19 14.49 5.54
CA THR A 159 9.78 15.41 6.52
C THR A 159 8.82 15.73 7.65
N MET A 160 7.54 15.98 7.32
CA MET A 160 6.51 16.21 8.32
C MET A 160 6.38 15.00 9.25
N LEU A 161 6.28 13.79 8.70
CA LEU A 161 6.20 12.56 9.50
C LEU A 161 7.40 12.37 10.44
N ARG A 162 8.61 12.66 9.97
CA ARG A 162 9.82 12.58 10.82
C ARG A 162 9.83 13.59 11.97
N SER A 163 9.07 14.68 11.87
CA SER A 163 9.00 15.71 12.91
C SER A 163 7.96 15.42 14.00
N LEU A 164 7.12 14.40 13.80
CA LEU A 164 6.07 14.03 14.73
C LEU A 164 6.52 12.88 15.62
N MET A 165 6.22 12.97 16.92
CA MET A 165 6.28 11.83 17.81
C MET A 165 4.95 11.08 17.71
N ILE A 166 5.01 9.88 17.16
CA ILE A 166 3.87 8.97 16.99
C ILE A 166 4.09 7.84 18.00
N ASP A 167 3.11 7.63 18.88
CA ASP A 167 3.25 6.75 20.04
C ASP A 167 2.91 5.29 19.70
N GLN A 168 2.13 5.05 18.64
CA GLN A 168 1.69 3.73 18.15
C GLN A 168 1.57 3.71 16.61
#